data_AF-B4R0T9-F1
#
_entry.id   AF-B4R0T9-F1
#
_cell.length_a   1.000
_cell.length_b   1.000
_cell.length_c   1.000
_cell.angle_alpha   90.00
_cell.angle_beta   90.00
_cell.angle_gamma   90.00
#
_symmetry.space_group_name_H-M   'P 1'
#
loop_
_entity.id
_entity.type
_entity.pdbx_description
1 polymer ?
#
loop_
_entity_poly.entity_id
_entity_poly.type
_entity_poly.pdbx_seq_one_letter_code
_entity_poly.pdbx_strand_id
1 'polypeptide(L)'
;MGQKRHRTYCPPTYKRQKVARITNNGYLNFMTEYKKRFYGLSPQDMVHYAAKQWTQLSSAEKEAFKSKKPPTVVFKGPAQKVACDLKSDAAGGQQRSCQRQSPYARSRESERRLSRSKTSCKSAKNQQRGKPRPQQNMRSLNHMGSAVAYIHFLRKFQRKHTEMATTDLLKTATRLWCRLPESHRHAFERPLWVVTIGKS
;
A
#
# COMPACT_ATOMS: atom_id res chain seq x y z
N MET A 1 10.08 32.33 -24.64
CA MET A 1 9.60 32.73 -23.31
C MET A 1 8.59 31.68 -22.81
N GLY A 2 9.07 30.62 -22.14
CA GLY A 2 8.23 29.48 -21.71
C GLY A 2 7.70 29.67 -20.29
N GLN A 3 6.38 29.79 -20.12
CA GLN A 3 5.77 29.95 -18.81
C GLN A 3 5.78 28.63 -18.03
N LYS A 4 6.54 28.62 -16.91
CA LYS A 4 6.58 27.51 -15.96
C LYS A 4 5.26 27.46 -15.19
N ARG A 5 4.44 26.46 -15.47
CA ARG A 5 3.17 26.21 -14.77
C ARG A 5 3.46 25.84 -13.32
N HIS A 6 3.23 26.79 -12.41
CA HIS A 6 3.22 26.55 -10.96
C HIS A 6 2.14 25.52 -10.62
N ARG A 7 2.56 24.32 -10.23
CA ARG A 7 1.70 23.31 -9.62
C ARG A 7 1.41 23.77 -8.20
N THR A 8 0.27 24.43 -8.00
CA THR A 8 -0.23 24.73 -6.66
C THR A 8 -0.49 23.41 -5.94
N TYR A 9 0.14 23.25 -4.79
CA TYR A 9 -0.05 22.10 -3.92
C TYR A 9 -1.45 22.18 -3.31
N CYS A 10 -2.42 21.48 -3.91
CA CYS A 10 -3.73 21.31 -3.28
C CYS A 10 -3.59 20.27 -2.16
N PRO A 11 -3.83 20.64 -0.89
CA PRO A 11 -3.82 19.67 0.19
C PRO A 11 -4.93 18.63 -0.07
N PRO A 12 -4.65 17.33 0.15
CA PRO A 12 -5.64 16.28 -0.04
C PRO A 12 -6.85 16.56 0.84
N THR A 13 -7.97 16.91 0.19
CA THR A 13 -9.25 17.12 0.87
C THR A 13 -9.79 15.77 1.29
N TYR A 14 -9.38 15.29 2.46
CA TYR A 14 -9.94 14.07 3.05
C TYR A 14 -11.39 14.36 3.41
N LYS A 15 -12.32 13.98 2.51
CA LYS A 15 -13.76 13.98 2.80
C LYS A 15 -13.95 13.23 4.11
N ARG A 16 -14.46 13.92 5.14
CA ARG A 16 -14.75 13.36 6.48
C ARG A 16 -15.26 11.94 6.31
N GLN A 17 -14.46 10.98 6.74
CA GLN A 17 -14.74 9.56 6.53
C GLN A 17 -16.09 9.28 7.19
N LYS A 18 -17.09 8.83 6.41
CA LYS A 18 -18.42 8.48 6.94
C LYS A 18 -18.20 7.57 8.15
N VAL A 19 -18.76 7.96 9.29
CA VAL A 19 -18.66 7.20 10.54
C VAL A 19 -19.00 5.76 10.22
N ALA A 20 -18.03 4.86 10.41
CA ALA A 20 -18.22 3.46 10.11
C ALA A 20 -19.40 2.96 10.95
N ARG A 21 -20.39 2.34 10.30
CA ARG A 21 -21.49 1.69 11.03
C ARG A 21 -20.87 0.62 11.92
N ILE A 22 -21.25 0.61 13.20
CA ILE A 22 -20.83 -0.41 14.16
C ILE A 22 -21.19 -1.77 13.55
N THR A 23 -20.18 -2.62 13.36
CA THR A 23 -20.35 -3.94 12.76
C THR A 23 -20.51 -4.98 13.87
N ASN A 24 -21.03 -6.17 13.55
CA ASN A 24 -21.03 -7.30 14.51
C ASN A 24 -19.62 -7.93 14.66
N ASN A 25 -18.58 -7.32 14.07
CA ASN A 25 -17.21 -7.80 14.15
C ASN A 25 -16.45 -6.95 15.19
N GLY A 26 -16.21 -7.54 16.37
CA GLY A 26 -15.50 -6.88 17.46
C GLY A 26 -14.11 -6.38 17.08
N TYR A 27 -13.38 -7.09 16.21
CA TYR A 27 -12.05 -6.67 15.76
C TYR A 27 -12.09 -5.37 14.95
N LEU A 28 -13.07 -5.23 14.04
CA LEU A 28 -13.21 -4.02 13.23
C LEU A 28 -13.65 -2.82 14.09
N ASN A 29 -14.50 -3.06 15.08
CA ASN A 29 -14.90 -2.04 16.04
C ASN A 29 -13.69 -1.59 16.88
N PHE A 30 -12.89 -2.54 17.36
CA PHE A 30 -11.62 -2.27 18.05
C PHE A 30 -10.65 -1.47 17.17
N MET A 31 -10.42 -1.87 15.92
CA MET A 31 -9.52 -1.11 15.03
C MET A 31 -10.03 0.32 14.79
N THR A 32 -11.35 0.52 14.76
CA THR A 32 -11.94 1.85 14.60
C THR A 32 -11.61 2.74 15.79
N GLU A 33 -11.73 2.21 17.01
CA GLU A 33 -11.33 2.93 18.24
C GLU A 33 -9.82 3.11 18.35
N TYR A 34 -9.03 2.09 17.99
CA TYR A 34 -7.57 2.14 17.99
C TYR A 34 -7.07 3.25 17.05
N LYS A 35 -7.62 3.33 15.84
CA LYS A 35 -7.30 4.39 14.88
C LYS A 35 -7.62 5.79 15.40
N LYS A 36 -8.68 5.94 16.21
CA LYS A 36 -9.04 7.24 16.81
C LYS A 36 -8.03 7.69 17.87
N ARG A 37 -7.32 6.77 18.52
CA ARG A 37 -6.33 7.10 19.55
C ARG A 37 -4.94 7.31 18.98
N PHE A 38 -4.59 6.59 17.91
CA PHE A 38 -3.25 6.62 17.31
C PHE A 38 -3.25 7.21 15.90
N TYR A 39 -3.38 8.54 15.83
CA TYR A 39 -3.15 9.28 14.58
C TYR A 39 -1.64 9.45 14.32
N GLY A 40 -1.26 9.58 13.04
CA GLY A 40 0.13 9.81 12.63
C GLY A 40 0.96 8.56 12.34
N LEU A 41 0.46 7.35 12.68
CA LEU A 41 1.10 6.10 12.28
C LEU A 41 0.84 5.79 10.80
N SER A 42 1.83 5.14 10.16
CA SER A 42 1.63 4.51 8.86
C SER A 42 0.46 3.51 8.93
N PRO A 43 -0.42 3.43 7.92
CA PRO A 43 -1.51 2.46 7.92
C PRO A 43 -1.06 1.01 8.15
N GLN A 44 0.14 0.65 7.67
CA GLN A 44 0.70 -0.71 7.86
C GLN A 44 1.05 -0.95 9.32
N ASP A 45 1.78 -0.02 9.94
CA ASP A 45 2.19 -0.12 11.34
C ASP A 45 0.99 -0.09 12.28
N MET A 46 0.01 0.77 12.01
CA MET A 46 -1.23 0.85 12.77
C MET A 46 -1.96 -0.50 12.81
N VAL A 47 -2.09 -1.16 11.65
CA VAL A 47 -2.72 -2.49 11.58
C VAL A 47 -1.88 -3.54 12.33
N HIS A 48 -0.56 -3.50 12.19
CA HIS A 48 0.33 -4.45 12.85
C HIS A 48 0.25 -4.36 14.39
N TYR A 49 0.36 -3.15 14.94
CA TYR A 49 0.26 -2.93 16.38
C TYR A 49 -1.15 -3.20 16.92
N ALA A 50 -2.19 -2.77 16.21
CA ALA A 50 -3.57 -3.08 16.58
C ALA A 50 -3.81 -4.59 16.65
N ALA A 51 -3.35 -5.36 15.66
CA ALA A 51 -3.49 -6.81 15.66
C ALA A 51 -2.80 -7.46 16.87
N LYS A 52 -1.59 -7.00 17.22
CA LYS A 52 -0.84 -7.46 18.39
C LYS A 52 -1.57 -7.13 19.71
N GLN A 53 -2.16 -5.95 19.81
CA GLN A 53 -2.95 -5.57 21.00
C GLN A 53 -4.26 -6.37 21.08
N TRP A 54 -4.92 -6.61 19.95
CA TRP A 54 -6.14 -7.42 19.91
C TRP A 54 -5.91 -8.85 20.38
N THR A 55 -4.78 -9.48 20.04
CA THR A 55 -4.48 -10.83 20.53
C THR A 55 -4.28 -10.87 22.05
N GLN A 56 -3.78 -9.77 22.64
CA GLN A 56 -3.56 -9.63 24.08
C GLN A 56 -4.85 -9.39 24.89
N LEU A 57 -5.94 -8.93 24.26
CA LEU A 57 -7.22 -8.74 24.96
C LEU A 57 -7.83 -10.08 25.39
N SER A 58 -8.46 -10.07 26.57
CA SER A 58 -9.26 -11.17 27.09
C SER A 58 -10.50 -11.43 26.22
N SER A 59 -11.09 -12.62 26.34
CA SER A 59 -12.34 -12.96 25.64
C SER A 59 -13.49 -12.02 26.04
N ALA A 60 -13.58 -11.64 27.31
CA ALA A 60 -14.60 -10.70 27.81
C ALA A 60 -14.46 -9.31 27.17
N GLU A 61 -13.24 -8.78 27.04
CA GLU A 61 -13.00 -7.51 26.37
C GLU A 61 -13.34 -7.60 24.87
N LYS A 62 -12.98 -8.71 24.22
CA LYS A 62 -13.34 -8.95 22.81
C LYS A 62 -14.86 -9.00 22.61
N GLU A 63 -15.61 -9.59 23.54
CA GLU A 63 -17.08 -9.57 23.54
C GLU A 63 -17.66 -8.18 23.81
N ALA A 64 -17.01 -7.36 24.63
CA ALA A 64 -17.39 -5.96 24.83
C ALA A 64 -17.30 -5.15 23.53
N PHE A 65 -16.35 -5.45 22.65
CA PHE A 65 -16.29 -4.82 21.32
C PHE A 65 -17.32 -5.37 20.31
N LYS A 66 -17.88 -6.56 20.53
CA LYS A 66 -18.96 -7.13 19.70
C LYS A 66 -20.32 -6.58 20.10
N SER A 67 -20.59 -6.56 21.39
CA SER A 67 -21.81 -5.96 21.95
C SER A 67 -21.72 -4.45 21.77
N LYS A 68 -22.77 -3.79 21.25
CA LYS A 68 -22.77 -2.35 20.88
C LYS A 68 -22.60 -1.37 22.05
N LYS A 69 -22.14 -1.83 23.21
CA LYS A 69 -21.85 -0.96 24.34
C LYS A 69 -20.50 -0.30 24.06
N PRO A 70 -20.42 1.04 23.98
CA PRO A 70 -19.14 1.71 23.82
C PRO A 70 -18.24 1.25 24.97
N PRO A 71 -17.15 0.52 24.69
CA PRO A 71 -16.31 0.03 25.75
C PRO A 71 -15.57 1.24 26.32
N THR A 72 -15.81 1.55 27.59
CA THR A 72 -14.93 2.43 28.37
C THR A 72 -13.64 1.66 28.67
N VAL A 73 -12.96 1.18 27.63
CA VAL A 73 -11.70 0.44 27.79
C VAL A 73 -10.60 1.48 27.90
N VAL A 74 -10.08 1.60 29.12
CA VAL A 74 -8.87 2.36 29.41
C VAL A 74 -7.71 1.55 28.85
N PHE A 75 -7.38 1.75 27.58
CA PHE A 75 -6.13 1.24 27.03
C PHE A 75 -4.98 1.82 27.84
N LYS A 76 -4.27 0.97 28.59
CA LYS A 76 -2.97 1.28 29.18
C LYS A 76 -1.95 1.37 28.05
N GLY A 77 -2.00 2.48 27.31
CA GLY A 77 -0.92 2.84 26.40
C GLY A 77 0.32 3.24 27.21
N PRO A 78 1.54 2.94 26.74
CA PRO A 78 2.72 3.63 27.24
C PRO A 78 2.54 5.13 26.98
N ALA A 79 2.74 5.94 28.01
CA ALA A 79 2.51 7.38 27.96
C ALA A 79 3.45 8.06 26.93
N GLN A 80 3.03 8.12 25.66
CA GLN A 80 3.64 9.01 24.68
C GLN A 80 3.04 10.40 24.86
N LYS A 81 3.77 11.23 25.62
CA LYS A 81 3.58 12.69 25.64
C LYS A 81 3.96 13.25 24.26
N VAL A 82 3.02 13.36 23.35
CA VAL A 82 3.13 14.27 22.20
C VAL A 82 1.90 15.14 22.21
N ALA A 83 2.07 16.35 22.74
CA ALA A 83 1.04 17.38 22.77
C ALA A 83 0.80 17.87 21.33
N CYS A 84 -0.38 17.57 20.80
CA CYS A 84 -0.92 18.27 19.65
C CYS A 84 -2.16 19.04 20.13
N ASP A 85 -1.93 20.30 20.52
CA ASP A 85 -2.99 21.28 20.73
C ASP A 85 -3.60 21.65 19.37
N LEU A 86 -4.84 21.21 19.12
CA LEU A 86 -5.69 21.80 18.09
C LEU A 86 -6.98 22.32 18.73
N LYS A 87 -6.98 23.62 19.04
CA LYS A 87 -8.19 24.41 19.29
C LYS A 87 -9.11 24.33 18.07
N SER A 88 -10.34 23.88 18.29
CA SER A 88 -11.41 23.93 17.30
C SER A 88 -12.58 24.70 17.89
N ASP A 89 -12.74 25.97 17.47
CA ASP A 89 -13.94 26.74 17.74
C ASP A 89 -15.06 26.35 16.78
N ALA A 90 -16.26 26.28 17.34
CA ALA A 90 -17.49 25.94 16.66
C ALA A 90 -18.16 27.18 16.08
N ALA A 91 -18.73 27.05 14.88
CA ALA A 91 -19.81 27.90 14.40
C ALA A 91 -20.75 27.09 13.51
N GLY A 92 -22.06 27.24 13.76
CA GLY A 92 -23.15 26.40 13.27
C GLY A 92 -23.49 26.51 11.79
N GLY A 93 -24.46 25.70 11.35
CA GLY A 93 -24.98 25.75 9.99
C GLY A 93 -25.77 24.51 9.56
N GLN A 94 -27.05 24.49 9.91
CA GLN A 94 -28.21 24.12 9.09
C GLN A 94 -28.23 22.86 8.18
N GLN A 95 -29.28 22.08 8.46
CA GLN A 95 -30.33 21.67 7.52
C GLN A 95 -30.04 20.53 6.54
N ARG A 96 -30.63 19.39 6.92
CA ARG A 96 -30.84 18.19 6.13
C ARG A 96 -31.70 18.51 4.90
N SER A 97 -31.11 18.47 3.71
CA SER A 97 -31.86 18.21 2.48
C SER A 97 -31.46 16.84 1.93
N CYS A 98 -32.44 15.95 1.87
CA CYS A 98 -32.29 14.62 1.31
C CYS A 98 -32.00 14.75 -0.19
N GLN A 99 -30.75 14.57 -0.60
CA GLN A 99 -30.41 14.43 -2.02
C GLN A 99 -31.00 13.12 -2.54
N ARG A 100 -32.16 13.26 -3.19
CA ARG A 100 -32.82 12.25 -4.02
C ARG A 100 -31.83 11.84 -5.11
N GLN A 101 -31.09 10.76 -4.89
CA GLN A 101 -30.12 10.24 -5.86
C GLN A 101 -30.86 9.90 -7.15
N SER A 102 -30.43 10.50 -8.25
CA SER A 102 -31.04 10.23 -9.56
C SER A 102 -30.81 8.76 -9.96
N PRO A 103 -31.76 8.15 -10.68
CA PRO A 103 -31.65 6.76 -11.14
C PRO A 103 -30.37 6.46 -11.94
N TYR A 104 -29.81 7.48 -12.58
CA TYR A 104 -28.61 7.36 -13.42
C TYR A 104 -27.31 7.16 -12.62
N ALA A 105 -27.27 7.60 -11.35
CA ALA A 105 -26.11 7.41 -10.48
C ALA A 105 -25.92 5.94 -10.06
N ARG A 106 -27.00 5.14 -9.99
CA ARG A 106 -26.94 3.71 -9.63
C ARG A 106 -26.25 2.86 -10.69
N SER A 107 -26.38 3.21 -11.98
CA SER A 107 -25.78 2.43 -13.08
C SER A 107 -24.25 2.55 -13.14
N ARG A 108 -23.69 3.69 -12.70
CA ARG A 108 -22.23 3.91 -12.68
C ARG A 108 -21.53 3.19 -11.50
N GLU A 109 -22.27 2.83 -10.46
CA GLU A 109 -21.73 2.13 -9.29
C GLU A 109 -21.72 0.60 -9.49
N SER A 110 -22.65 0.05 -10.27
CA SER A 110 -22.63 -1.37 -10.70
C SER A 110 -21.48 -1.66 -11.66
N GLU A 111 -21.20 -0.79 -12.64
CA GLU A 111 -20.02 -0.93 -13.51
C GLU A 111 -18.70 -0.84 -12.73
N ARG A 112 -18.61 0.04 -11.72
CA ARG A 112 -17.41 0.10 -10.84
C ARG A 112 -17.25 -1.14 -9.98
N ARG A 113 -18.34 -1.77 -9.54
CA ARG A 113 -18.28 -3.07 -8.82
C ARG A 113 -17.86 -4.21 -9.76
N LEU A 114 -18.34 -4.22 -11.00
CA LEU A 114 -17.95 -5.19 -12.04
C LEU A 114 -16.50 -5.01 -12.52
N SER A 115 -16.01 -3.78 -12.53
CA SER A 115 -14.63 -3.47 -12.93
C SER A 115 -13.61 -3.80 -11.83
N ARG A 116 -13.99 -3.65 -10.56
CA ARG A 116 -13.18 -4.07 -9.40
C ARG A 116 -13.22 -5.59 -9.17
N SER A 117 -14.32 -6.27 -9.51
CA SER A 117 -14.36 -7.73 -9.47
C SER A 117 -13.54 -8.36 -10.61
N LYS A 118 -13.49 -7.75 -11.81
CA LYS A 118 -12.64 -8.26 -12.91
C LYS A 118 -11.13 -8.11 -12.68
N THR A 119 -10.66 -7.14 -11.89
CA THR A 119 -9.24 -7.04 -11.50
C THR A 119 -8.87 -7.85 -10.25
N SER A 120 -9.85 -8.27 -9.45
CA SER A 120 -9.64 -9.13 -8.28
C SER A 120 -9.63 -10.63 -8.59
N CYS A 121 -10.07 -11.07 -9.77
CA CYS A 121 -10.11 -12.49 -10.13
C CYS A 121 -8.82 -13.03 -10.78
N LYS A 122 -7.79 -12.19 -10.99
CA LYS A 122 -6.45 -12.66 -11.39
C LYS A 122 -5.52 -12.78 -10.20
N SER A 123 -5.79 -13.72 -9.29
CA SER A 123 -4.77 -14.48 -8.52
C SER A 123 -5.41 -15.38 -7.45
N ALA A 124 -6.37 -16.22 -7.84
CA ALA A 124 -6.80 -17.38 -7.04
C ALA A 124 -6.01 -18.66 -7.40
N LYS A 125 -4.77 -18.53 -7.90
CA LYS A 125 -3.92 -19.66 -8.30
C LYS A 125 -2.67 -19.86 -7.41
N ASN A 126 -2.70 -19.34 -6.17
CA ASN A 126 -1.55 -19.43 -5.26
C ASN A 126 -1.90 -19.98 -3.86
N GLN A 127 -2.89 -20.87 -3.77
CA GLN A 127 -3.20 -21.64 -2.55
C GLN A 127 -2.88 -23.14 -2.65
N GLN A 128 -1.98 -23.55 -3.56
CA GLN A 128 -1.33 -24.85 -3.43
C GLN A 128 0.06 -24.69 -2.81
N ARG A 129 0.09 -24.30 -1.53
CA ARG A 129 1.21 -24.59 -0.63
C ARG A 129 0.85 -25.85 0.15
N GLY A 130 1.51 -26.95 -0.20
CA GLY A 130 1.35 -28.22 0.48
C GLY A 130 2.06 -29.42 -0.16
N LYS A 131 2.90 -29.21 -1.20
CA LYS A 131 3.81 -30.26 -1.69
C LYS A 131 5.21 -29.68 -1.83
N PRO A 132 6.26 -30.31 -1.26
CA PRO A 132 7.63 -29.95 -1.55
C PRO A 132 7.84 -30.10 -3.06
N ARG A 133 8.13 -28.98 -3.75
CA ARG A 133 8.47 -29.02 -5.17
C ARG A 133 9.75 -29.85 -5.30
N PRO A 134 9.80 -30.81 -6.23
CA PRO A 134 11.06 -31.43 -6.61
C PRO A 134 12.04 -30.32 -6.95
N GLN A 135 13.27 -30.42 -6.45
CA GLN A 135 14.34 -29.49 -6.74
C GLN A 135 14.33 -29.19 -8.24
N GLN A 136 14.11 -27.92 -8.59
CA GLN A 136 14.22 -27.42 -9.95
C GLN A 136 15.71 -27.45 -10.34
N ASN A 137 16.25 -28.65 -10.56
CA ASN A 137 17.65 -28.89 -10.87
C ASN A 137 17.92 -28.79 -12.38
N MET A 138 16.99 -28.21 -13.14
CA MET A 138 17.17 -27.84 -14.53
C MET A 138 16.58 -26.44 -14.71
N ARG A 139 17.18 -25.44 -14.05
CA ARG A 139 17.18 -24.08 -14.62
C ARG A 139 18.01 -24.18 -15.90
N SER A 140 17.37 -24.69 -16.94
CA SER A 140 17.84 -24.57 -18.32
C SER A 140 18.36 -23.15 -18.48
N LEU A 141 19.60 -23.02 -18.95
CA LEU A 141 20.25 -21.76 -19.28
C LEU A 141 19.23 -20.86 -19.97
N ASN A 142 18.57 -19.98 -19.20
CA ASN A 142 17.77 -18.95 -19.80
C ASN A 142 18.81 -18.03 -20.39
N HIS A 143 19.01 -18.16 -21.71
CA HIS A 143 19.97 -17.38 -22.48
C HIS A 143 19.93 -15.89 -22.08
N MET A 144 18.77 -15.39 -21.68
CA MET A 144 18.53 -14.00 -21.26
C MET A 144 19.04 -13.59 -19.85
N GLY A 145 19.65 -14.49 -19.08
CA GLY A 145 20.14 -14.22 -17.72
C GLY A 145 19.02 -14.17 -16.66
N SER A 146 19.37 -13.84 -15.41
CA SER A 146 18.36 -13.66 -14.35
C SER A 146 17.59 -12.34 -14.49
N ALA A 147 16.37 -12.32 -13.94
CA ALA A 147 15.58 -11.10 -13.84
C ALA A 147 16.30 -10.00 -13.02
N VAL A 148 17.12 -10.39 -12.05
CA VAL A 148 17.87 -9.45 -11.20
C VAL A 148 18.92 -8.73 -12.04
N ALA A 149 19.66 -9.45 -12.88
CA ALA A 149 20.65 -8.88 -13.78
C ALA A 149 20.02 -7.87 -14.75
N TYR A 150 18.84 -8.19 -15.31
CA TYR A 150 18.11 -7.27 -16.18
C TYR A 150 17.69 -5.98 -15.46
N ILE A 151 17.19 -6.08 -14.22
CA ILE A 151 16.82 -4.92 -13.41
C ILE A 151 18.05 -4.03 -13.11
N HIS A 152 19.20 -4.64 -12.79
CA HIS A 152 20.44 -3.89 -12.58
C HIS A 152 20.91 -3.17 -13.85
N PHE A 153 20.82 -3.86 -14.99
CA PHE A 153 21.09 -3.25 -16.29
C PHE A 153 20.17 -2.06 -16.57
N LEU A 154 18.85 -2.21 -16.38
CA LEU A 154 17.89 -1.12 -16.59
C LEU A 154 18.19 0.10 -15.71
N ARG A 155 18.52 -0.12 -14.44
CA ARG A 155 18.90 0.97 -13.52
C ARG A 155 20.17 1.68 -13.98
N LYS A 156 21.19 0.93 -14.39
CA LYS A 156 22.46 1.50 -14.90
C LYS A 156 22.24 2.25 -16.21
N PHE A 157 21.41 1.70 -17.10
CA PHE A 157 21.07 2.31 -18.38
C PHE A 157 20.30 3.62 -18.19
N GLN A 158 19.30 3.63 -17.31
CA GLN A 158 18.53 4.83 -16.99
C GLN A 158 19.39 5.98 -16.44
N ARG A 159 20.38 5.67 -15.60
CA ARG A 159 21.32 6.69 -15.09
C ARG A 159 22.18 7.33 -16.18
N LYS A 160 22.48 6.61 -17.26
CA LYS A 160 23.26 7.12 -18.40
C LYS A 160 22.41 7.88 -19.41
N HIS A 161 21.11 7.63 -19.45
CA HIS A 161 20.19 8.18 -20.45
C HIS A 161 19.02 8.90 -19.78
N THR A 162 19.32 9.93 -18.98
CA THR A 162 18.31 10.73 -18.26
C THR A 162 17.44 11.57 -19.19
N GLU A 163 17.98 11.99 -20.33
CA GLU A 163 17.30 12.86 -21.31
C GLU A 163 16.30 12.11 -22.21
N MET A 164 16.28 10.78 -22.17
CA MET A 164 15.44 9.98 -23.06
C MET A 164 14.03 9.78 -22.47
N ALA A 165 13.00 9.88 -23.31
CA ALA A 165 11.63 9.56 -22.91
C ALA A 165 11.52 8.12 -22.39
N THR A 166 10.76 7.91 -21.31
CA THR A 166 10.68 6.61 -20.61
C THR A 166 10.31 5.43 -21.54
N THR A 167 9.43 5.68 -22.50
CA THR A 167 8.99 4.67 -23.48
C THR A 167 10.11 4.24 -24.42
N ASP A 168 10.91 5.18 -24.89
CA ASP A 168 12.00 4.92 -25.82
C ASP A 168 13.21 4.34 -25.10
N LEU A 169 13.45 4.78 -23.86
CA LEU A 169 14.42 4.21 -22.93
C LEU A 169 14.15 2.72 -22.72
N LEU A 170 12.91 2.32 -22.41
CA LEU A 170 12.60 0.91 -22.17
C LEU A 170 12.75 0.08 -23.45
N LYS A 171 12.29 0.58 -24.61
CA LYS A 171 12.42 -0.10 -25.90
C LYS A 171 13.89 -0.30 -26.29
N THR A 172 14.70 0.74 -26.19
CA THR A 172 16.13 0.71 -26.52
C THR A 172 16.90 -0.19 -25.55
N ALA A 173 16.66 -0.07 -24.25
CA ALA A 173 17.28 -0.91 -23.23
C ALA A 173 16.93 -2.40 -23.44
N THR A 174 15.67 -2.73 -23.73
CA THR A 174 15.26 -4.11 -23.99
C THR A 174 15.98 -4.68 -25.22
N ARG A 175 16.04 -3.91 -26.32
CA ARG A 175 16.76 -4.33 -27.54
C ARG A 175 18.25 -4.56 -27.27
N LEU A 176 18.89 -3.67 -26.51
CA LEU A 176 20.30 -3.81 -26.14
C LEU A 176 20.52 -5.02 -25.24
N TRP A 177 19.64 -5.25 -24.25
CA TRP A 177 19.72 -6.43 -23.38
C TRP A 177 19.66 -7.72 -24.18
N CYS A 178 18.71 -7.84 -25.11
CA CYS A 178 18.55 -9.01 -25.98
C CYS A 178 19.75 -9.24 -26.91
N ARG A 179 20.50 -8.20 -27.27
CA ARG A 179 21.73 -8.29 -28.09
C ARG A 179 23.00 -8.49 -27.27
N LEU A 180 22.93 -8.29 -25.95
CA LEU A 180 24.09 -8.35 -25.08
C LEU A 180 24.59 -9.80 -24.94
N PRO A 181 25.89 -10.10 -25.12
CA PRO A 181 26.43 -11.43 -24.86
C PRO A 181 26.20 -11.91 -23.43
N GLU A 182 26.06 -13.21 -23.24
CA GLU A 182 25.79 -13.83 -21.93
C GLU A 182 26.87 -13.49 -20.89
N SER A 183 28.14 -13.45 -21.28
CA SER A 183 29.26 -13.04 -20.42
C SER A 183 29.07 -11.64 -19.81
N HIS A 184 28.57 -10.69 -20.59
CA HIS A 184 28.27 -9.34 -20.12
C HIS A 184 27.02 -9.29 -19.25
N ARG A 185 26.01 -10.14 -19.52
CA ARG A 185 24.80 -10.24 -18.67
C ARG A 185 25.18 -10.73 -17.27
N HIS A 186 26.10 -11.69 -17.16
CA HIS A 186 26.59 -12.19 -15.87
C HIS A 186 27.25 -11.12 -15.00
N ALA A 187 27.87 -10.09 -15.58
CA ALA A 187 28.43 -8.98 -14.82
C ALA A 187 27.36 -8.20 -14.01
N PHE A 188 26.09 -8.28 -14.42
CA PHE A 188 24.97 -7.65 -13.73
C PHE A 188 24.29 -8.55 -12.68
N GLU A 189 24.64 -9.84 -12.61
CA GLU A 189 24.15 -10.76 -11.56
C GLU A 189 24.66 -10.35 -10.18
N ARG A 190 25.85 -9.73 -10.12
CA ARG A 190 26.42 -9.24 -8.88
C ARG A 190 25.70 -7.97 -8.42
N PRO A 191 25.28 -7.86 -7.15
CA PRO A 191 24.70 -6.64 -6.62
C PRO A 191 25.70 -5.49 -6.76
N LEU A 192 25.31 -4.43 -7.46
CA LEU A 192 26.14 -3.23 -7.67
C LEU A 192 26.41 -2.43 -6.38
N TRP A 193 25.85 -2.86 -5.25
CA TRP A 193 25.95 -2.21 -3.94
C TRP A 193 26.70 -3.05 -2.91
N VAL A 194 27.70 -3.84 -3.31
CA VAL A 194 28.76 -4.14 -2.34
C VAL A 194 29.46 -2.81 -2.07
N VAL A 195 28.84 -2.02 -1.19
CA VAL A 195 29.48 -0.91 -0.49
C VAL A 195 30.58 -1.63 0.27
N THR A 196 31.80 -1.57 -0.26
CA THR A 196 32.99 -1.84 0.53
C THR A 196 33.00 -0.74 1.59
N ILE A 197 32.31 -0.99 2.70
CA ILE A 197 32.42 -0.18 3.91
C ILE A 197 33.84 -0.50 4.39
N GLY A 198 34.81 0.25 3.85
CA GLY A 198 36.18 0.23 4.31
C GLY A 198 36.14 0.51 5.79
N LYS A 199 36.51 -0.50 6.59
CA LYS A 199 36.92 -0.28 7.97
C LYS A 199 38.23 0.50 7.87
N SER A 200 38.10 1.82 7.98
CA SER A 200 39.24 2.72 8.18
C SER A 200 39.65 2.74 9.64
#